data_AF-A0A957INT5-F1
#
_entry.id   AF-A0A957INT5-F1
#
_cell.length_a   1.000
_cell.length_b   1.000
_cell.length_c   1.000
_cell.angle_alpha   90.00
_cell.angle_beta   90.00
_cell.angle_gamma   90.00
#
_symmetry.space_group_name_H-M   'P 1'
#
loop_
_entity.id
_entity.type
_entity.pdbx_description
1 polymer ?
#
loop_
_entity_poly.entity_id
_entity_poly.type
_entity_poly.pdbx_seq_one_letter_code
_entity_poly.pdbx_strand_id
1 'polypeptide(L)'
;NHPHNILLDFATRLGLLGLLSGGWLLWQLGSTLKQAWATADAAWQPVVVGFSGAFIAMLAHGLVDHSFFLVDLAFIFYLMLATAVWLTHTNHPSSA
;
A
#
# COMPACT_ATOMS: atom_id res chain seq x y z
N ASN A 1 21.87 -24.12 -25.15
CA ASN A 1 21.37 -22.80 -25.59
C ASN A 1 19.88 -22.72 -25.32
N HIS A 2 19.30 -21.86 -24.49
CA HIS A 2 19.72 -20.94 -23.44
C HIS A 2 18.35 -20.48 -22.86
N PRO A 3 17.97 -20.75 -21.60
CA PRO A 3 16.83 -20.09 -20.97
C PRO A 3 17.37 -18.87 -20.20
N HIS A 4 17.93 -17.90 -20.90
CA HIS A 4 18.46 -16.69 -20.27
C HIS A 4 17.68 -15.52 -20.84
N ASN A 5 16.59 -15.17 -20.13
CA ASN A 5 16.02 -13.82 -20.02
C ASN A 5 14.51 -13.78 -19.79
N ILE A 6 13.88 -14.83 -19.25
CA ILE A 6 12.48 -14.72 -18.79
C ILE A 6 12.32 -13.56 -17.79
N LEU A 7 13.31 -13.33 -16.92
CA LEU A 7 13.35 -12.21 -15.97
C LEU A 7 13.44 -10.83 -16.65
N LEU A 8 14.24 -10.73 -17.72
CA LEU A 8 14.43 -9.50 -18.50
C LEU A 8 13.21 -9.20 -19.36
N ASP A 9 12.56 -10.23 -19.90
CA ASP A 9 11.29 -10.14 -20.64
C ASP A 9 10.12 -9.76 -19.71
N PHE A 10 10.16 -10.20 -18.44
CA PHE A 10 9.19 -9.79 -17.41
C PHE A 10 9.40 -8.33 -16.99
N ALA A 11 10.66 -7.91 -16.78
CA ALA A 11 11.01 -6.54 -16.42
C ALA A 11 10.66 -5.52 -17.54
N THR A 12 10.73 -5.94 -18.80
CA THR A 12 10.30 -5.14 -19.95
C THR A 12 8.78 -5.19 -20.20
N ARG A 13 8.09 -6.29 -19.88
CA ARG A 13 6.61 -6.41 -20.03
C ARG A 13 5.78 -5.78 -18.91
N LEU A 14 6.22 -5.84 -17.64
CA LEU A 14 5.57 -5.12 -16.53
C LEU A 14 5.91 -3.62 -16.55
N GLY A 15 7.05 -3.29 -17.13
CA GLY A 15 7.63 -1.94 -17.15
C GLY A 15 8.24 -1.56 -15.80
N LEU A 16 9.50 -1.13 -15.81
CA LEU A 16 10.18 -0.49 -14.66
C LEU A 16 9.31 0.61 -14.02
N LEU A 17 8.50 1.29 -14.83
CA LEU A 17 7.53 2.30 -14.40
C LEU A 17 6.44 1.75 -13.46
N GLY A 18 5.94 0.53 -13.70
CA GLY A 18 4.97 -0.12 -12.82
C GLY A 18 5.58 -0.44 -11.46
N LEU A 19 6.82 -0.95 -11.45
CA LEU A 19 7.56 -1.23 -10.22
C LEU A 19 7.88 0.04 -9.43
N LEU A 20 8.32 1.10 -10.11
CA LEU A 20 8.61 2.40 -9.50
C LEU A 20 7.35 3.07 -8.95
N SER A 21 6.25 3.03 -9.71
CA SER A 21 4.96 3.59 -9.28
C SER A 21 4.37 2.81 -8.11
N GLY A 22 4.45 1.47 -8.15
CA GLY A 22 4.03 0.60 -7.05
C GLY A 22 4.85 0.84 -5.78
N GLY A 23 6.18 0.89 -5.90
CA GLY A 23 7.07 1.23 -4.79
C GLY A 23 6.77 2.60 -4.17
N TRP A 24 6.50 3.60 -5.02
CA TRP A 24 6.09 4.93 -4.56
C TRP A 24 4.75 4.92 -3.81
N LEU A 25 3.76 4.20 -4.31
CA LEU A 25 2.44 4.09 -3.67
C LEU A 25 2.52 3.36 -2.32
N LEU A 26 3.30 2.28 -2.23
CA LEU A 26 3.56 1.58 -0.98
C LEU A 26 4.27 2.48 0.04
N TRP A 27 5.25 3.27 -0.41
CA TRP A 27 5.91 4.27 0.43
C TRP A 27 4.92 5.31 0.97
N GLN A 28 4.06 5.84 0.10
CA GLN A 28 3.06 6.83 0.48
C GLN A 28 2.09 6.29 1.53
N LEU A 29 1.57 5.07 1.34
CA LEU A 29 0.66 4.44 2.31
C LEU A 29 1.34 4.17 3.65
N GLY A 30 2.60 3.70 3.64
CA GLY A 30 3.39 3.52 4.86
C GLY A 30 3.63 4.84 5.62
N SER A 31 3.92 5.93 4.89
CA SER A 31 4.07 7.26 5.48
C SER A 31 2.76 7.77 6.11
N THR A 32 1.63 7.60 5.43
CA THR A 32 0.31 7.99 5.93
C THR A 32 -0.09 7.19 7.17
N LEU A 33 0.15 5.87 7.18
CA LEU A 33 -0.13 5.02 8.36
C LEU A 33 0.75 5.40 9.56
N LYS A 34 2.03 5.73 9.32
CA LYS A 34 2.93 6.22 10.37
C LYS A 34 2.43 7.54 10.96
N GLN A 35 1.95 8.45 10.12
CA GLN A 35 1.37 9.72 10.58
C GLN A 35 0.06 9.50 11.33
N ALA A 36 -0.83 8.64 10.80
CA ALA A 36 -2.08 8.26 11.45
C ALA A 36 -1.85 7.62 12.82
N TRP A 37 -0.82 6.77 12.98
CA TRP A 37 -0.44 6.22 14.28
C TRP A 37 -0.03 7.31 15.28
N ALA A 38 0.71 8.32 14.82
CA ALA A 38 1.16 9.41 15.67
C ALA A 38 0.04 10.40 16.07
N THR A 39 -1.03 10.50 15.27
CA THR A 39 -2.13 11.46 15.48
C THR A 39 -3.46 10.79 15.86
N ALA A 40 -3.54 9.47 15.92
CA ALA A 40 -4.78 8.77 16.23
C ALA A 40 -5.09 8.80 17.72
N ASP A 41 -6.35 9.14 18.04
CA ASP A 41 -6.89 8.97 19.38
C ASP A 41 -6.90 7.50 19.80
N ALA A 42 -6.90 7.25 21.11
CA ALA A 42 -6.91 5.90 21.69
C ALA A 42 -8.06 5.01 21.15
N ALA A 43 -9.19 5.61 20.78
CA ALA A 43 -10.31 4.91 20.15
C ALA A 43 -10.01 4.39 18.73
N TRP A 44 -9.12 5.05 18.00
CA TRP A 44 -8.77 4.73 16.61
C TRP A 44 -7.46 3.95 16.46
N GLN A 45 -6.66 3.82 17.52
CA GLN A 45 -5.43 3.02 17.51
C GLN A 45 -5.64 1.57 17.02
N PRO A 46 -6.68 0.82 17.44
CA PRO A 46 -6.91 -0.54 16.94
C PRO A 46 -7.14 -0.59 15.42
N VAL A 47 -7.77 0.45 14.87
CA VAL A 47 -8.03 0.57 13.44
C VAL A 47 -6.71 0.78 12.68
N VAL A 48 -5.84 1.68 13.15
CA VAL A 48 -4.52 1.91 12.54
C VAL A 48 -3.65 0.64 12.57
N VAL A 49 -3.70 -0.13 13.66
CA VAL A 49 -3.02 -1.43 13.76
C VAL A 49 -3.58 -2.44 12.75
N GLY A 50 -4.90 -2.53 12.63
CA GLY A 50 -5.56 -3.41 11.65
C GLY A 50 -5.16 -3.07 10.21
N PHE A 51 -5.15 -1.78 9.85
CA PHE A 51 -4.70 -1.33 8.53
C PHE A 51 -3.21 -1.58 8.28
N SER A 52 -2.36 -1.42 9.31
CA SER A 52 -0.94 -1.74 9.22
C SER A 52 -0.70 -3.24 8.99
N GLY A 53 -1.47 -4.10 9.68
CA GLY A 53 -1.44 -5.54 9.47
C GLY A 53 -1.90 -5.94 8.07
N ALA A 54 -3.00 -5.36 7.58
CA ALA A 54 -3.50 -5.57 6.23
C ALA A 54 -2.48 -5.13 5.16
N PHE A 55 -1.80 -4.01 5.37
CA PHE A 55 -0.73 -3.53 4.50
C PHE A 55 0.45 -4.51 4.44
N ILE A 56 0.91 -5.03 5.58
CA ILE A 56 1.99 -6.03 5.64
C ILE A 56 1.56 -7.34 4.98
N ALA A 57 0.32 -7.79 5.21
CA ALA A 57 -0.21 -8.99 4.56
C ALA A 57 -0.28 -8.82 3.04
N MET A 58 -0.67 -7.64 2.55
CA MET A 58 -0.67 -7.31 1.14
C MET A 58 0.73 -7.33 0.53
N LEU A 59 1.73 -6.79 1.24
CA LEU A 59 3.14 -6.85 0.84
C LEU A 59 3.68 -8.29 0.79
N ALA A 60 3.40 -9.08 1.83
CA ALA A 60 3.85 -10.46 1.93
C ALA A 60 3.20 -11.33 0.83
N HIS A 61 1.91 -11.15 0.59
CA HIS A 61 1.18 -11.85 -0.45
C HIS A 61 1.69 -11.48 -1.85
N GLY A 62 1.85 -10.18 -2.13
CA GLY A 62 2.38 -9.72 -3.41
C GLY A 62 3.85 -10.10 -3.66
N LEU A 63 4.66 -10.25 -2.62
CA LEU A 63 6.06 -10.73 -2.76
C LEU A 63 6.13 -12.23 -3.10
N VAL A 64 5.12 -13.00 -2.68
CA VAL A 64 5.02 -14.45 -2.92
C VAL A 64 4.40 -14.76 -4.28
N ASP A 65 3.39 -14.00 -4.72
CA ASP A 65 2.75 -14.21 -6.02
C ASP A 65 3.43 -13.39 -7.12
N HIS A 66 3.95 -14.07 -8.14
CA HIS A 66 4.71 -13.52 -9.27
C HIS A 66 3.83 -12.69 -10.25
N SER A 67 2.76 -12.05 -9.77
CA SER A 67 1.84 -11.22 -10.54
C SER A 67 1.22 -10.15 -9.64
N PHE A 68 2.04 -9.17 -9.25
CA PHE A 68 1.62 -7.90 -8.61
C PHE A 68 0.67 -7.03 -9.48
N PHE A 69 0.17 -7.56 -10.60
CA PHE A 69 -0.54 -6.82 -11.66
C PHE A 69 -1.99 -7.29 -11.84
N LEU A 70 -2.71 -7.54 -10.74
CA LEU A 70 -4.17 -7.61 -10.78
C LEU A 70 -4.77 -6.34 -10.20
N VAL A 71 -5.70 -5.76 -10.97
CA VAL A 71 -6.61 -4.66 -10.62
C VAL A 71 -7.21 -4.78 -9.21
N ASP A 72 -7.35 -6.01 -8.70
CA ASP A 72 -7.88 -6.32 -7.37
C ASP A 72 -7.05 -5.73 -6.22
N LEU A 73 -5.71 -5.80 -6.30
CA LEU A 73 -4.84 -5.28 -5.25
C LEU A 73 -4.81 -3.74 -5.24
N ALA A 74 -4.95 -3.13 -6.42
CA ALA A 74 -5.06 -1.68 -6.55
C ALA A 74 -6.35 -1.17 -5.88
N PHE A 75 -7.47 -1.87 -6.05
CA PHE A 75 -8.74 -1.51 -5.39
C PHE A 75 -8.61 -1.53 -3.88
N ILE A 76 -8.05 -2.61 -3.31
CA ILE A 76 -7.84 -2.74 -1.86
C ILE A 76 -6.86 -1.67 -1.37
N PHE A 77 -5.78 -1.41 -2.11
CA PHE A 77 -4.82 -0.36 -1.79
C PHE A 77 -5.47 1.03 -1.73
N TYR A 78 -6.23 1.42 -2.76
CA TYR A 78 -6.87 2.74 -2.79
C TYR A 78 -7.96 2.88 -1.73
N LEU A 79 -8.68 1.80 -1.40
CA LEU A 79 -9.64 1.79 -0.29
C LEU A 79 -8.92 2.00 1.06
N MET A 80 -7.79 1.33 1.28
CA MET A 80 -6.96 1.52 2.47
C MET A 80 -6.41 2.94 2.58
N LEU A 81 -5.91 3.49 1.47
CA LEU A 81 -5.38 4.84 1.42
C LEU A 81 -6.47 5.89 1.72
N ALA A 82 -7.65 5.77 1.10
CA ALA A 82 -8.76 6.68 1.34
C ALA A 82 -9.20 6.67 2.81
N THR A 83 -9.26 5.48 3.42
CA THR A 83 -9.65 5.35 4.84
C THR A 83 -8.60 5.96 5.77
N ALA A 84 -7.31 5.74 5.50
CA ALA A 84 -6.23 6.33 6.28
C ALA A 84 -6.23 7.87 6.21
N VAL A 85 -6.42 8.43 5.02
CA VAL A 85 -6.53 9.89 4.82
C VAL A 85 -7.77 10.45 5.54
N TRP A 86 -8.91 9.77 5.45
CA TRP A 86 -10.12 10.19 6.15
C TRP A 86 -9.91 10.25 7.66
N LEU A 87 -9.28 9.22 8.25
CA LEU A 87 -8.95 9.19 9.68
C LEU A 87 -8.08 10.37 10.12
N THR A 88 -7.11 10.77 9.31
CA THR A 88 -6.27 11.96 9.60
C THR A 88 -7.06 13.26 9.56
N HIS A 89 -8.10 13.36 8.73
CA HIS A 89 -8.93 14.56 8.61
C HIS A 89 -10.01 14.66 9.70
N THR A 90 -10.59 13.54 10.14
CA THR A 90 -11.64 13.54 11.16
C THR A 90 -11.12 13.75 12.58
N ASN A 91 -9.86 13.45 12.84
CA ASN A 91 -9.23 13.70 14.15
C ASN A 91 -8.89 15.19 14.37
N HIS A 92 -9.18 16.06 13.40
CA HIS A 92 -9.29 17.49 13.61
C HIS A 92 -10.76 17.89 13.77
N PRO A 93 -11.31 17.94 15.00
CA PRO A 93 -12.53 18.70 15.22
C PRO A 93 -12.20 20.15 14.87
N SER A 94 -12.71 20.62 13.74
CA SER A 94 -12.85 22.04 13.47
C SER A 94 -13.68 22.61 14.62
N SER A 95 -12.99 23.28 15.53
CA SER A 95 -13.61 24.20 16.48
C SER A 95 -14.33 25.28 15.68
N ALA A 96 -15.65 25.11 15.52
CA ALA A 96 -16.58 26.13 15.05
C ALA A 96 -17.87 26.02 15.86
#